data_AF-A0A9Q0EUB9-F1
#
_entry.id   AF-A0A9Q0EUB9-F1
#
_cell.length_a   1.000
_cell.length_b   1.000
_cell.length_c   1.000
_cell.angle_alpha   90.00
_cell.angle_beta   90.00
_cell.angle_gamma   90.00
#
_symmetry.space_group_name_H-M   'P 1'
#
loop_
_entity.id
_entity.type
_entity.pdbx_description
1 polymer ?
#
loop_
_entity_poly.entity_id
_entity_poly.type
_entity_poly.pdbx_seq_one_letter_code
_entity_poly.pdbx_strand_id
1 'polypeptide(L)'
;MDNIDHNPTATTATSSFHGTSVSVFQHAGKGDKGEERGQLKFREEKVKTFPELPDSFTNVRPAFFTKKKPSPPKSGVTYSDTNFLKIQLAMEYEWLEKVTVTDGPVAVTWSAHHASQKRGKPFEISITSLLPLLRDQAHSVATVKHVMDKIKEVVTLLNPGQVPVIAADQPIYAVAKQVQWNWPENYGEDKFVIMFGGLHIEMAALKSIGTLLQNSGWTGALLEAGIASPGTAESFLTASNITRTRQMHQITACSLYKLLKAAYTDYLKETDEQPKEVLSFEAWCEERKLQSPQFHF
;
A
#
# COMPACT_ATOMS: atom_id res chain seq x y z
N MET A 1 -4.77 -12.39 -3.98
CA MET A 1 -4.35 -13.55 -4.79
C MET A 1 -2.87 -13.43 -4.98
N ASP A 2 -2.14 -14.51 -4.76
CA ASP A 2 -0.67 -14.50 -4.82
C ASP A 2 -0.14 -15.81 -5.41
N ASN A 3 1.05 -15.72 -5.99
CA ASN A 3 1.78 -16.89 -6.44
C ASN A 3 2.34 -17.66 -5.24
N ILE A 4 2.27 -18.99 -5.29
CA ILE A 4 2.93 -19.84 -4.29
C ILE A 4 3.93 -20.74 -5.00
N ASP A 5 5.20 -20.49 -4.71
CA ASP A 5 6.33 -21.27 -5.20
C ASP A 5 6.91 -22.07 -4.03
N HIS A 6 6.85 -23.39 -4.13
CA HIS A 6 7.73 -24.25 -3.35
C HIS A 6 8.89 -24.68 -4.23
N ASN A 7 10.05 -24.06 -3.97
CA ASN A 7 11.31 -24.44 -4.59
C ASN A 7 12.03 -25.47 -3.70
N PRO A 8 12.45 -26.64 -4.22
CA PRO A 8 13.16 -27.68 -3.48
C PRO A 8 14.63 -27.29 -3.22
N THR A 9 14.90 -26.34 -2.32
CA THR A 9 16.25 -26.18 -1.74
C THR A 9 16.44 -27.05 -0.50
N ALA A 10 15.37 -27.68 0.00
CA ALA A 10 15.44 -28.66 1.07
C ALA A 10 15.89 -30.03 0.53
N THR A 11 16.85 -30.66 1.20
CA THR A 11 17.41 -31.98 0.88
C THR A 11 16.40 -33.13 0.89
N THR A 12 15.19 -32.91 1.39
CA THR A 12 14.08 -33.88 1.46
C THR A 12 12.93 -33.56 0.50
N ALA A 13 13.02 -32.51 -0.32
CA ALA A 13 11.93 -32.14 -1.22
C ALA A 13 11.90 -33.07 -2.44
N THR A 14 10.76 -33.74 -2.66
CA THR A 14 10.57 -34.70 -3.76
C THR A 14 10.06 -34.07 -5.07
N SER A 15 9.53 -32.84 -5.01
CA SER A 15 9.00 -32.12 -6.17
C SER A 15 8.92 -30.61 -5.91
N SER A 16 8.93 -29.79 -6.97
CA SER A 16 8.52 -28.39 -6.89
C SER A 16 7.00 -28.27 -6.97
N PHE A 17 6.44 -27.26 -6.30
CA PHE A 17 5.04 -26.88 -6.47
C PHE A 17 4.99 -25.43 -6.93
N HIS A 18 4.19 -25.17 -7.95
CA HIS A 18 3.83 -23.82 -8.34
C HIS A 18 2.32 -23.78 -8.43
N GLY A 19 1.70 -22.85 -7.72
CA GLY A 19 0.26 -22.72 -7.69
C GLY A 19 -0.20 -21.32 -7.35
N THR A 20 -1.49 -21.19 -7.10
CA THR A 20 -2.11 -19.92 -6.72
C THR A 20 -2.74 -20.06 -5.34
N SER A 21 -2.44 -19.09 -4.47
CA SER A 21 -3.11 -18.92 -3.18
C SER A 21 -4.10 -17.75 -3.22
N VAL A 22 -5.22 -17.91 -2.52
CA VAL A 22 -6.24 -16.86 -2.41
C VAL A 22 -6.68 -16.73 -0.95
N SER A 23 -6.39 -15.58 -0.37
CA SER A 23 -6.91 -15.18 0.94
C SER A 23 -8.14 -14.30 0.76
N VAL A 24 -9.21 -14.60 1.49
CA VAL A 24 -10.46 -13.86 1.51
C VAL A 24 -10.60 -13.17 2.86
N PHE A 25 -11.01 -11.90 2.82
CA PHE A 25 -11.22 -11.07 3.99
C PHE A 25 -12.65 -10.56 3.99
N GLN A 26 -13.36 -10.75 5.09
CA GLN A 26 -14.66 -10.13 5.35
C GLN A 26 -14.49 -9.10 6.45
N HIS A 27 -14.79 -7.84 6.14
CA HIS A 27 -14.70 -6.73 7.08
C HIS A 27 -16.05 -6.53 7.77
N ALA A 28 -16.11 -6.85 9.06
CA ALA A 28 -17.32 -6.68 9.85
C ALA A 28 -17.70 -5.19 9.98
N GLY A 29 -18.97 -4.90 9.76
CA GLY A 29 -19.58 -3.57 9.86
C GLY A 29 -20.66 -3.51 10.96
N LYS A 30 -21.12 -2.30 11.29
CA LYS A 30 -22.09 -2.07 12.38
C LYS A 30 -23.43 -2.80 12.21
N GLY A 31 -23.83 -3.11 10.97
CA GLY A 31 -25.08 -3.81 10.65
C GLY A 31 -24.89 -5.25 10.15
N ASP A 32 -23.65 -5.66 9.91
CA ASP A 32 -23.31 -6.99 9.38
C ASP A 32 -21.94 -7.39 9.94
N LYS A 33 -21.94 -8.32 10.91
CA LYS A 33 -20.71 -8.79 11.55
C LYS A 33 -19.94 -9.80 10.69
N GLY A 34 -20.47 -10.12 9.51
CA GLY A 34 -20.00 -11.21 8.69
C GLY A 34 -20.39 -12.58 9.23
N GLU A 35 -20.13 -13.60 8.42
CA GLU A 35 -20.46 -14.98 8.76
C GLU A 35 -19.19 -15.68 9.26
N GLU A 36 -19.04 -15.80 10.58
CA GLU A 36 -17.96 -16.59 11.15
C GLU A 36 -18.24 -18.07 10.91
N ARG A 37 -17.43 -18.70 10.05
CA ARG A 37 -17.47 -20.15 9.86
C ARG A 37 -16.46 -20.80 10.78
N GLY A 38 -16.95 -21.66 11.67
CA GLY A 38 -16.11 -22.46 12.54
C GLY A 38 -15.08 -23.26 11.73
N GLN A 39 -13.90 -23.48 12.32
CA GLN A 39 -12.86 -24.31 11.73
C GLN A 39 -13.44 -25.66 11.29
N LEU A 40 -13.12 -26.09 10.06
CA LEU A 40 -13.43 -27.43 9.59
C LEU A 40 -12.87 -28.44 10.60
N LYS A 41 -13.74 -29.03 11.41
CA LYS A 41 -13.38 -30.11 12.33
C LYS A 41 -13.17 -31.36 11.49
N PHE A 42 -11.93 -31.60 11.12
CA PHE A 42 -11.54 -32.92 10.61
C PHE A 42 -11.82 -33.93 11.71
N ARG A 43 -12.56 -35.01 11.41
CA ARG A 43 -12.77 -36.09 12.36
C ARG A 43 -11.39 -36.62 12.78
N GLU A 44 -11.18 -36.86 14.07
CA GLU A 44 -9.95 -37.47 14.62
C GLU A 44 -9.75 -38.93 14.16
N GLU A 45 -10.72 -39.48 13.46
CA GLU A 45 -10.55 -40.73 12.71
C GLU A 45 -9.42 -40.54 11.70
N LYS A 46 -8.48 -41.49 11.64
CA LYS A 46 -7.44 -41.54 10.61
C LYS A 46 -8.10 -41.65 9.23
N VAL A 47 -8.53 -40.53 8.66
CA VAL A 47 -9.11 -40.49 7.32
C VAL A 47 -7.96 -40.74 6.35
N LYS A 48 -7.92 -41.93 5.74
CA LYS A 48 -6.89 -42.31 4.75
C LYS A 48 -6.96 -41.46 3.47
N THR A 49 -8.05 -40.72 3.26
CA THR A 49 -8.35 -40.02 2.00
C THR A 49 -8.96 -38.65 2.28
N PHE A 50 -8.32 -37.59 1.80
CA PHE A 50 -8.89 -36.25 1.83
C PHE A 50 -10.03 -36.15 0.80
N PRO A 51 -11.17 -35.49 1.13
CA PRO A 51 -12.23 -35.24 0.17
C PRO A 51 -11.70 -34.43 -1.02
N GLU A 52 -12.02 -34.84 -2.24
CA GLU A 52 -11.67 -34.07 -3.42
C GLU A 52 -12.50 -32.79 -3.49
N LEU A 53 -11.87 -31.72 -3.97
CA LEU A 53 -12.55 -30.46 -4.21
C LEU A 53 -13.45 -30.58 -5.45
N PRO A 54 -14.59 -29.88 -5.50
CA PRO A 54 -15.47 -29.91 -6.65
C PRO A 54 -14.76 -29.48 -7.95
N ASP A 55 -15.11 -30.12 -9.07
CA ASP A 55 -14.61 -29.76 -10.40
C ASP A 55 -14.85 -28.29 -10.75
N SER A 56 -15.95 -27.71 -10.25
CA SER A 56 -16.26 -26.30 -10.43
C SER A 56 -15.21 -25.37 -9.82
N PHE A 57 -14.42 -25.84 -8.86
CA PHE A 57 -13.31 -25.12 -8.24
C PHE A 57 -11.97 -25.50 -8.87
N THR A 58 -11.70 -26.79 -9.09
CA THR A 58 -10.39 -27.28 -9.53
C THR A 58 -10.15 -27.15 -11.04
N ASN A 59 -11.21 -27.14 -11.86
CA ASN A 59 -11.09 -27.11 -13.30
C ASN A 59 -11.04 -25.66 -13.83
N VAL A 60 -9.82 -25.15 -14.01
CA VAL A 60 -9.57 -23.83 -14.62
C VAL A 60 -9.82 -23.92 -16.12
N ARG A 61 -10.91 -23.30 -16.59
CA ARG A 61 -11.25 -23.29 -18.02
C ARG A 61 -10.27 -22.42 -18.81
N PRO A 62 -9.82 -22.85 -20.00
CA PRO A 62 -8.99 -22.01 -20.85
C PRO A 62 -9.63 -20.65 -21.13
N ALA A 63 -8.85 -19.59 -21.00
CA ALA A 63 -9.25 -18.24 -21.35
C ALA A 63 -8.10 -17.51 -22.05
N PHE A 64 -8.44 -16.78 -23.10
CA PHE A 64 -7.49 -16.05 -23.94
C PHE A 64 -8.07 -14.69 -24.29
N PHE A 65 -7.21 -13.69 -24.44
CA PHE A 65 -7.64 -12.37 -24.89
C PHE A 65 -8.07 -12.43 -26.36
N THR A 66 -9.30 -12.02 -26.63
CA THR A 66 -9.83 -11.92 -28.00
C THR A 66 -9.45 -10.59 -28.64
N LYS A 67 -9.22 -9.55 -27.84
CA LYS A 67 -8.73 -8.24 -28.29
C LYS A 67 -7.26 -8.06 -27.89
N LYS A 68 -6.42 -7.72 -28.86
CA LYS A 68 -5.04 -7.29 -28.58
C LYS A 68 -5.08 -5.90 -27.95
N LYS A 69 -4.49 -5.75 -26.76
CA LYS A 69 -4.39 -4.48 -26.02
C LYS A 69 -5.77 -3.82 -25.79
N PRO A 70 -6.64 -4.41 -24.95
CA PRO A 70 -7.90 -3.77 -24.60
C PRO A 70 -7.63 -2.38 -23.99
N SER A 71 -8.32 -1.36 -24.47
CA SER A 71 -8.23 -0.02 -23.90
C SER A 71 -9.02 0.07 -22.60
N PRO A 72 -8.55 0.83 -21.60
CA PRO A 72 -9.37 1.15 -20.44
C PRO A 72 -10.67 1.85 -20.87
N PRO A 73 -11.79 1.59 -20.19
CA PRO A 73 -13.02 2.36 -20.42
C PRO A 73 -12.75 3.84 -20.15
N LYS A 74 -13.47 4.73 -20.85
CA LYS A 74 -13.39 6.17 -20.57
C LYS A 74 -13.93 6.41 -19.16
N SER A 75 -13.05 6.75 -18.22
CA SER A 75 -13.46 7.09 -16.86
C SER A 75 -14.13 8.46 -16.85
N GLY A 76 -15.34 8.52 -16.30
CA GLY A 76 -16.05 9.78 -16.01
C GLY A 76 -15.77 10.30 -14.60
N VAL A 77 -14.85 9.68 -13.86
CA VAL A 77 -14.56 10.04 -12.47
C VAL A 77 -13.74 11.33 -12.45
N THR A 78 -14.33 12.38 -11.89
CA THR A 78 -13.61 13.60 -11.54
C THR A 78 -12.87 13.35 -10.22
N TYR A 79 -11.57 13.65 -10.16
CA TYR A 79 -10.84 13.55 -8.90
C TYR A 79 -11.48 14.47 -7.86
N SER A 80 -11.65 13.96 -6.65
CA SER A 80 -12.10 14.75 -5.51
C SER A 80 -11.15 15.91 -5.24
N ASP A 81 -11.69 17.00 -4.69
CA ASP A 81 -10.95 18.19 -4.29
C ASP A 81 -9.72 17.83 -3.42
N THR A 82 -8.56 18.38 -3.80
CA THR A 82 -7.27 18.26 -3.09
C THR A 82 -7.31 18.77 -1.64
N ASN A 83 -8.38 19.46 -1.23
CA ASN A 83 -8.57 19.90 0.16
C ASN A 83 -8.48 18.76 1.19
N PHE A 84 -8.84 17.52 0.83
CA PHE A 84 -8.61 16.36 1.71
C PHE A 84 -7.12 16.13 2.01
N LEU A 85 -6.23 16.33 1.03
CA LEU A 85 -4.79 16.18 1.21
C LEU A 85 -4.23 17.22 2.19
N LYS A 86 -4.75 18.45 2.17
CA LYS A 86 -4.35 19.50 3.12
C LYS A 86 -4.65 19.11 4.57
N ILE A 87 -5.81 18.50 4.82
CA ILE A 87 -6.20 18.02 6.15
C ILE A 87 -5.26 16.90 6.61
N GLN A 88 -4.94 15.94 5.73
CA GLN A 88 -4.00 14.86 6.06
C GLN A 88 -2.61 15.40 6.38
N LEU A 89 -2.11 16.35 5.58
CA LEU A 89 -0.81 16.98 5.81
C LEU A 89 -0.71 17.71 7.15
N ALA A 90 -1.80 18.31 7.64
CA ALA A 90 -1.81 18.99 8.93
C ALA A 90 -1.48 18.02 10.09
N MET A 91 -1.94 16.77 10.03
CA MET A 91 -1.60 15.76 11.04
C MET A 91 -0.12 15.37 10.99
N GLU A 92 0.48 15.34 9.80
CA GLU A 92 1.90 15.06 9.63
C GLU A 92 2.77 16.17 10.23
N TYR A 93 2.36 17.42 10.08
CA TYR A 93 3.03 18.55 10.75
C TYR A 93 2.84 18.52 12.27
N GLU A 94 1.69 18.07 12.78
CA GLU A 94 1.49 17.85 14.23
C GLU A 94 2.48 16.80 14.77
N TRP A 95 2.71 15.73 14.00
CA TRP A 95 3.73 14.74 14.34
C TRP A 95 5.13 15.35 14.36
N LEU A 96 5.52 16.07 13.29
CA LEU A 96 6.83 16.72 13.21
C LEU A 96 7.08 17.69 14.36
N GLU A 97 6.08 18.48 14.77
CA GLU A 97 6.16 19.39 15.92
C GLU A 97 6.34 18.64 17.25
N LYS A 98 5.73 17.45 17.42
CA LYS A 98 5.98 16.64 18.62
C LYS A 98 7.40 16.08 18.66
N VAL A 99 7.97 15.69 17.51
CA VAL A 99 9.35 15.19 17.44
C VAL A 99 10.35 16.27 17.84
N THR A 100 10.12 17.53 17.46
CA THR A 100 11.04 18.64 17.76
C THR A 100 11.01 19.09 19.22
N VAL A 101 9.89 18.88 19.93
CA VAL A 101 9.70 19.34 21.32
C VAL A 101 10.24 18.35 22.36
N THR A 102 10.44 17.07 22.02
CA THR A 102 10.87 16.05 22.99
C THR A 102 12.33 15.61 22.78
N ASP A 103 13.23 16.01 23.68
CA ASP A 103 14.57 15.40 23.86
C ASP A 103 14.48 14.12 24.75
N GLY A 104 13.49 13.24 24.50
CA GLY A 104 13.24 12.07 25.37
C GLY A 104 12.34 10.97 24.77
N PRO A 105 12.23 9.79 25.43
CA PRO A 105 11.54 8.62 24.90
C PRO A 105 10.02 8.72 25.12
N VAL A 106 9.36 9.47 24.25
CA VAL A 106 7.90 9.38 24.05
C VAL A 106 7.67 8.62 22.72
N ALA A 107 6.43 8.29 22.38
CA ALA A 107 6.02 7.69 21.11
C ALA A 107 6.33 8.60 19.89
N VAL A 108 7.62 8.84 19.62
CA VAL A 108 8.16 9.76 18.61
C VAL A 108 8.11 9.18 17.21
N THR A 109 8.03 7.85 17.07
CA THR A 109 7.94 7.23 15.75
C THR A 109 6.62 7.60 15.07
N TRP A 110 6.66 7.82 13.76
CA TRP A 110 5.47 8.14 12.96
C TRP A 110 4.32 7.16 13.23
N SER A 111 4.63 5.86 13.26
CA SER A 111 3.64 4.81 13.51
C SER A 111 3.06 4.87 14.92
N ALA A 112 3.88 5.14 15.94
CA ALA A 112 3.39 5.23 17.32
C ALA A 112 2.55 6.50 17.54
N HIS A 113 2.95 7.64 16.97
CA HIS A 113 2.15 8.86 16.97
C HIS A 113 0.77 8.62 16.34
N HIS A 114 0.73 8.08 15.12
CA HIS A 114 -0.54 7.81 14.42
C HIS A 114 -1.37 6.69 15.06
N ALA A 115 -0.74 5.73 15.75
CA ALA A 115 -1.46 4.74 16.54
C ALA A 115 -2.04 5.32 17.85
N SER A 116 -1.44 6.38 18.39
CA SER A 116 -1.88 7.08 19.61
C SER A 116 -2.97 8.13 19.37
N GLN A 117 -2.99 8.73 18.17
CA GLN A 117 -4.14 9.47 17.66
C GLN A 117 -5.37 8.56 17.78
N LYS A 118 -6.56 9.11 18.10
CA LYS A 118 -7.79 8.29 18.23
C LYS A 118 -7.85 7.35 17.02
N ARG A 119 -7.63 6.04 17.25
CA ARG A 119 -8.04 5.01 16.30
C ARG A 119 -9.44 5.38 15.88
N GLY A 120 -9.75 5.30 14.59
CA GLY A 120 -10.99 5.82 14.02
C GLY A 120 -12.26 5.25 14.67
N LYS A 121 -13.31 5.02 13.88
CA LYS A 121 -14.43 4.26 14.44
C LYS A 121 -13.89 2.90 14.95
N PRO A 122 -14.36 2.40 16.10
CA PRO A 122 -14.07 1.04 16.53
C PRO A 122 -14.20 0.12 15.32
N PHE A 123 -13.13 -0.59 15.00
CA PHE A 123 -13.14 -1.54 13.91
C PHE A 123 -13.37 -2.91 14.49
N GLU A 124 -14.24 -3.68 13.84
CA GLU A 124 -14.43 -5.08 14.17
C GLU A 124 -13.30 -5.89 13.53
N ILE A 125 -12.91 -6.99 14.19
CA ILE A 125 -11.87 -7.88 13.67
C ILE A 125 -12.35 -8.45 12.33
N SER A 126 -11.48 -8.42 11.32
CA SER A 126 -11.82 -8.99 10.01
C SER A 126 -11.78 -10.51 10.08
N ILE A 127 -12.79 -11.15 9.50
CA ILE A 127 -12.83 -12.60 9.35
C ILE A 127 -11.98 -12.96 8.14
N THR A 128 -11.01 -13.84 8.31
CA THR A 128 -10.07 -14.23 7.27
C THR A 128 -10.15 -15.72 6.99
N SER A 129 -10.13 -16.09 5.71
CA SER A 129 -10.07 -17.50 5.31
C SER A 129 -9.16 -17.67 4.09
N LEU A 130 -8.58 -18.85 3.96
CA LEU A 130 -7.82 -19.26 2.79
C LEU A 130 -8.71 -20.16 1.93
N LEU A 131 -8.80 -19.85 0.64
CA LEU A 131 -9.35 -20.81 -0.32
C LEU A 131 -8.33 -21.94 -0.55
N PRO A 132 -8.81 -23.13 -0.94
CA PRO A 132 -7.89 -24.21 -1.31
C PRO A 132 -6.92 -23.78 -2.40
N LEU A 133 -5.69 -24.30 -2.35
CA LEU A 133 -4.66 -23.99 -3.34
C LEU A 133 -5.07 -24.47 -4.73
N LEU A 134 -4.95 -23.59 -5.71
CA LEU A 134 -5.04 -23.97 -7.13
C LEU A 134 -3.66 -24.39 -7.61
N ARG A 135 -3.60 -25.42 -8.45
CA ARG A 135 -2.34 -25.91 -9.04
C ARG A 135 -1.89 -25.06 -10.24
N ASP A 136 -2.77 -24.21 -10.75
CA ASP A 136 -2.49 -23.34 -11.88
C ASP A 136 -1.69 -22.11 -11.48
N GLN A 137 -0.88 -21.62 -12.43
CA GLN A 137 0.03 -20.49 -12.23
C GLN A 137 -0.77 -19.19 -12.12
N ALA A 138 -0.41 -18.34 -11.15
CA ALA A 138 -1.21 -17.16 -10.79
C ALA A 138 -1.27 -16.09 -11.90
N HIS A 139 -0.30 -16.06 -12.81
CA HIS A 139 -0.19 -15.03 -13.85
C HIS A 139 -0.90 -15.40 -15.17
N SER A 140 -1.52 -16.58 -15.27
CA SER A 140 -2.24 -16.97 -16.48
C SER A 140 -3.60 -16.27 -16.58
N VAL A 141 -4.03 -15.91 -17.80
CA VAL A 141 -5.34 -15.29 -18.04
C VAL A 141 -6.49 -16.18 -17.53
N ALA A 142 -6.36 -17.49 -17.74
CA ALA A 142 -7.34 -18.49 -17.31
C ALA A 142 -7.47 -18.52 -15.78
N THR A 143 -6.33 -18.56 -15.07
CA THR A 143 -6.29 -18.58 -13.60
C THR A 143 -6.86 -17.30 -13.01
N VAL A 144 -6.42 -16.14 -13.51
CA VAL A 144 -6.90 -14.84 -13.01
C VAL A 144 -8.41 -14.71 -13.21
N LYS A 145 -8.91 -15.02 -14.40
CA LYS A 145 -10.35 -15.01 -14.68
C LYS A 145 -11.11 -15.97 -13.76
N HIS A 146 -10.61 -17.19 -13.59
CA HIS A 146 -11.23 -18.20 -12.72
C HIS A 146 -11.28 -17.73 -11.27
N VAL A 147 -10.20 -17.17 -10.73
CA VAL A 147 -10.16 -16.62 -9.37
C VAL A 147 -11.14 -15.46 -9.23
N MET A 148 -11.23 -14.56 -10.22
CA MET A 148 -12.24 -13.49 -10.22
C MET A 148 -13.67 -14.05 -10.18
N ASP A 149 -13.97 -15.10 -10.95
CA ASP A 149 -15.27 -15.79 -10.90
C ASP A 149 -15.54 -16.38 -9.51
N LYS A 150 -14.54 -17.02 -8.88
CA LYS A 150 -14.68 -17.57 -7.52
C LYS A 150 -14.87 -16.50 -6.46
N ILE A 151 -14.19 -15.35 -6.57
CA ILE A 151 -14.40 -14.23 -5.66
C ILE A 151 -15.83 -13.67 -5.82
N LYS A 152 -16.36 -13.58 -7.06
CA LYS A 152 -17.77 -13.19 -7.28
C LYS A 152 -18.74 -14.16 -6.62
N GLU A 153 -18.52 -15.46 -6.76
CA GLU A 153 -19.33 -16.51 -6.13
C GLU A 153 -19.31 -16.38 -4.59
N VAL A 154 -18.12 -16.21 -4.00
CA VAL A 154 -17.94 -16.03 -2.55
C VAL A 154 -18.65 -14.77 -2.06
N VAL A 155 -18.51 -13.64 -2.76
CA VAL A 155 -19.18 -12.39 -2.39
C VAL A 155 -20.69 -12.50 -2.56
N THR A 156 -21.18 -13.13 -3.63
CA THR A 156 -22.62 -13.33 -3.83
C THR A 156 -23.23 -14.22 -2.74
N LEU A 157 -22.49 -15.22 -2.28
CA LEU A 157 -22.93 -16.11 -1.20
C LEU A 157 -22.94 -15.41 0.16
N LEU A 158 -21.85 -14.73 0.52
CA LEU A 158 -21.65 -14.19 1.86
C LEU A 158 -22.17 -12.75 2.04
N ASN A 159 -22.15 -11.95 0.98
CA ASN A 159 -22.45 -10.51 1.01
C ASN A 159 -23.20 -10.09 -0.29
N PRO A 160 -24.41 -10.64 -0.54
CA PRO A 160 -25.13 -10.41 -1.79
C PRO A 160 -25.33 -8.92 -2.07
N GLY A 161 -25.04 -8.51 -3.31
CA GLY A 161 -25.15 -7.12 -3.76
C GLY A 161 -23.90 -6.26 -3.53
N GLN A 162 -22.89 -6.74 -2.80
CA GLN A 162 -21.61 -6.03 -2.70
C GLN A 162 -20.75 -6.22 -3.96
N VAL A 163 -19.97 -5.18 -4.29
CA VAL A 163 -18.99 -5.25 -5.37
C VAL A 163 -17.75 -6.00 -4.87
N PRO A 164 -17.36 -7.11 -5.51
CA PRO A 164 -16.16 -7.83 -5.14
C PRO A 164 -14.89 -7.02 -5.35
N VAL A 165 -13.92 -7.22 -4.47
CA VAL A 165 -12.60 -6.56 -4.52
C VAL A 165 -11.51 -7.63 -4.52
N ILE A 166 -10.51 -7.49 -5.40
CA ILE A 166 -9.29 -8.29 -5.35
C ILE A 166 -8.07 -7.38 -5.21
N ALA A 167 -7.18 -7.70 -4.26
CA ALA A 167 -5.84 -7.15 -4.22
C ALA A 167 -4.85 -8.16 -4.82
N ALA A 168 -3.96 -7.67 -5.67
CA ALA A 168 -2.99 -8.48 -6.40
C ALA A 168 -1.64 -7.77 -6.51
N ASP A 169 -0.57 -8.54 -6.64
CA ASP A 169 0.78 -8.02 -6.94
C ASP A 169 0.83 -7.34 -8.32
N GLN A 170 1.98 -6.78 -8.69
CA GLN A 170 2.08 -6.01 -9.93
C GLN A 170 1.77 -6.83 -11.21
N PRO A 171 2.37 -8.01 -11.43
CA PRO A 171 2.06 -8.83 -12.60
C PRO A 171 0.59 -9.29 -12.66
N ILE A 172 0.04 -9.79 -11.55
CA ILE A 172 -1.33 -10.31 -11.51
C ILE A 172 -2.33 -9.15 -11.68
N TYR A 173 -2.08 -7.99 -11.08
CA TYR A 173 -2.91 -6.79 -11.28
C TYR A 173 -3.00 -6.42 -12.77
N ALA A 174 -1.88 -6.42 -13.49
CA ALA A 174 -1.86 -6.07 -14.91
C ALA A 174 -2.69 -7.05 -15.75
N VAL A 175 -2.60 -8.35 -15.46
CA VAL A 175 -3.43 -9.38 -16.13
C VAL A 175 -4.89 -9.23 -15.75
N ALA A 176 -5.20 -8.99 -14.47
CA ALA A 176 -6.56 -8.81 -13.98
C ALA A 176 -7.24 -7.59 -14.61
N LYS A 177 -6.54 -6.46 -14.77
CA LYS A 177 -7.08 -5.29 -15.50
C LYS A 177 -7.36 -5.62 -16.96
N GLN A 178 -6.49 -6.39 -17.62
CA GLN A 178 -6.75 -6.83 -19.00
C GLN A 178 -7.94 -7.79 -19.10
N VAL A 179 -8.14 -8.67 -18.11
CA VAL A 179 -9.36 -9.49 -17.98
C VAL A 179 -10.58 -8.59 -17.83
N GLN A 180 -10.53 -7.63 -16.91
CA GLN A 180 -11.61 -6.66 -16.68
C GLN A 180 -11.99 -5.88 -17.95
N TRP A 181 -11.01 -5.44 -18.74
CA TRP A 181 -11.27 -4.69 -19.98
C TRP A 181 -11.70 -5.57 -21.16
N ASN A 182 -11.35 -6.87 -21.19
CA ASN A 182 -11.82 -7.79 -22.22
C ASN A 182 -13.26 -8.29 -21.99
N TRP A 183 -13.67 -8.42 -20.73
CA TRP A 183 -15.01 -8.90 -20.36
C TRP A 183 -15.73 -7.91 -19.42
N PRO A 184 -15.98 -6.65 -19.86
CA PRO A 184 -16.59 -5.61 -19.05
C PRO A 184 -18.01 -5.95 -18.60
N GLU A 185 -18.72 -6.80 -19.36
CA GLU A 185 -20.05 -7.27 -18.98
C GLU A 185 -20.03 -8.06 -17.66
N ASN A 186 -18.94 -8.78 -17.40
CA ASN A 186 -18.79 -9.60 -16.21
C ASN A 186 -17.98 -8.92 -15.11
N TYR A 187 -16.98 -8.11 -15.48
CA TYR A 187 -15.98 -7.59 -14.55
C TYR A 187 -15.74 -6.09 -14.69
N GLY A 188 -16.63 -5.32 -15.32
CA GLY A 188 -16.52 -3.87 -15.44
C GLY A 188 -16.18 -3.19 -14.10
N GLU A 189 -15.65 -1.96 -14.15
CA GLU A 189 -15.17 -1.26 -12.94
C GLU A 189 -16.29 -1.00 -11.91
N ASP A 190 -17.55 -1.01 -12.35
CA ASP A 190 -18.78 -0.99 -11.53
C ASP A 190 -19.17 -2.35 -10.93
N LYS A 191 -18.62 -3.45 -11.47
CA LYS A 191 -18.97 -4.85 -11.11
C LYS A 191 -17.85 -5.58 -10.39
N PHE A 192 -16.61 -5.13 -10.48
CA PHE A 192 -15.46 -5.75 -9.84
C PHE A 192 -14.32 -4.74 -9.65
N VAL A 193 -13.84 -4.57 -8.43
CA VAL A 193 -12.71 -3.67 -8.14
C VAL A 193 -11.41 -4.47 -8.09
N ILE A 194 -10.42 -4.02 -8.84
CA ILE A 194 -9.06 -4.59 -8.83
C ILE A 194 -8.13 -3.56 -8.20
N MET A 195 -7.52 -3.91 -7.08
CA MET A 195 -6.60 -3.09 -6.33
C MET A 195 -5.16 -3.56 -6.53
N PHE A 196 -4.27 -2.60 -6.77
CA PHE A 196 -2.84 -2.85 -6.75
C PHE A 196 -2.39 -3.16 -5.32
N GLY A 197 -1.51 -4.13 -5.15
CA GLY A 197 -1.00 -4.51 -3.83
C GLY A 197 -0.38 -3.32 -3.12
N GLY A 198 -0.78 -3.06 -1.87
CA GLY A 198 -0.37 -1.87 -1.12
C GLY A 198 1.15 -1.71 -1.02
N LEU A 199 1.87 -2.82 -0.89
CA LEU A 199 3.34 -2.82 -0.90
C LEU A 199 3.92 -2.23 -2.19
N HIS A 200 3.38 -2.61 -3.35
CA HIS A 200 3.86 -2.11 -4.63
C HIS A 200 3.44 -0.66 -4.89
N ILE A 201 2.28 -0.22 -4.36
CA ILE A 201 1.90 1.19 -4.36
C ILE A 201 2.96 1.99 -3.60
N GLU A 202 3.32 1.55 -2.39
CA GLU A 202 4.33 2.21 -1.58
C GLU A 202 5.71 2.21 -2.26
N MET A 203 6.13 1.07 -2.82
CA MET A 203 7.38 0.98 -3.58
C MET A 203 7.41 1.97 -4.74
N ALA A 204 6.32 2.09 -5.49
CA ALA A 204 6.22 3.02 -6.61
C ALA A 204 6.34 4.46 -6.11
N ALA A 205 5.62 4.83 -5.06
CA ALA A 205 5.70 6.16 -4.46
C ALA A 205 7.11 6.49 -3.96
N LEU A 206 7.74 5.60 -3.20
CA LEU A 206 9.11 5.79 -2.70
C LEU A 206 10.13 5.91 -3.82
N LYS A 207 10.00 5.11 -4.89
CA LYS A 207 10.86 5.24 -6.08
C LYS A 207 10.67 6.57 -6.78
N SER A 208 9.43 7.05 -6.92
CA SER A 208 9.15 8.37 -7.49
C SER A 208 9.78 9.49 -6.67
N ILE A 209 9.67 9.42 -5.33
CA ILE A 209 10.35 10.37 -4.43
C ILE A 209 11.87 10.25 -4.59
N GLY A 210 12.41 9.03 -4.67
CA GLY A 210 13.82 8.78 -4.92
C GLY A 210 14.32 9.42 -6.22
N THR A 211 13.55 9.33 -7.31
CA THR A 211 13.87 10.03 -8.56
C THR A 211 13.91 11.54 -8.38
N LEU A 212 12.98 12.13 -7.62
CA LEU A 212 12.98 13.57 -7.32
C LEU A 212 14.19 13.98 -6.47
N LEU A 213 14.62 13.12 -5.55
CA LEU A 213 15.77 13.38 -4.67
C LEU A 213 17.10 13.03 -5.33
N GLN A 214 17.10 12.41 -6.50
CA GLN A 214 18.33 12.05 -7.19
C GLN A 214 19.11 13.33 -7.52
N ASN A 215 20.40 13.34 -7.22
CA ASN A 215 21.30 14.49 -7.39
C ASN A 215 20.93 15.76 -6.59
N SER A 216 19.98 15.67 -5.65
CA SER A 216 19.63 16.78 -4.74
C SER A 216 20.66 17.02 -3.63
N GLY A 217 21.67 16.14 -3.53
CA GLY A 217 22.58 16.08 -2.39
C GLY A 217 22.05 15.27 -1.20
N TRP A 218 20.82 14.74 -1.27
CA TRP A 218 20.22 13.95 -0.19
C TRP A 218 21.09 12.76 0.25
N THR A 219 21.58 11.94 -0.67
CA THR A 219 22.44 10.79 -0.33
C THR A 219 23.77 11.22 0.28
N GLY A 220 24.33 12.34 -0.18
CA GLY A 220 25.51 12.97 0.43
C GLY A 220 25.25 13.44 1.85
N ALA A 221 24.13 14.11 2.11
CA ALA A 221 23.76 14.54 3.46
C ALA A 221 23.62 13.35 4.43
N LEU A 222 23.08 12.22 3.97
CA LEU A 222 22.98 10.99 4.78
C LEU A 222 24.35 10.37 5.10
N LEU A 223 25.28 10.45 4.14
CA LEU A 223 26.65 9.97 4.30
C LEU A 223 27.44 10.83 5.29
N GLU A 224 27.43 12.15 5.09
CA GLU A 224 28.15 13.10 5.95
C GLU A 224 27.60 13.11 7.39
N ALA A 225 26.29 12.85 7.56
CA ALA A 225 25.68 12.68 8.87
C ALA A 225 26.03 11.34 9.56
N GLY A 226 26.74 10.43 8.88
CA GLY A 226 27.11 9.12 9.41
C GLY A 226 25.93 8.15 9.57
N ILE A 227 24.80 8.41 8.91
CA ILE A 227 23.57 7.61 9.06
C ILE A 227 23.61 6.37 8.14
N ALA A 228 24.24 6.49 6.97
CA ALA A 228 24.30 5.42 5.98
C ALA A 228 25.65 5.40 5.25
N SER A 229 26.11 4.20 4.87
CA SER A 229 27.22 4.06 3.92
C SER A 229 26.79 4.47 2.50
N PRO A 230 27.72 4.79 1.57
CA PRO A 230 27.37 5.24 0.23
C PRO A 230 26.40 4.29 -0.50
N GLY A 231 26.67 2.99 -0.49
CA GLY A 231 25.79 2.00 -1.11
C GLY A 231 24.42 1.88 -0.43
N THR A 232 24.35 2.10 0.89
CA THR A 232 23.08 2.08 1.63
C THR A 232 22.25 3.33 1.31
N ALA A 233 22.88 4.50 1.24
CA ALA A 233 22.20 5.75 0.88
C ALA A 233 21.61 5.69 -0.54
N GLU A 234 22.38 5.21 -1.51
CA GLU A 234 21.91 4.99 -2.89
C GLU A 234 20.76 3.97 -2.97
N SER A 235 20.78 2.94 -2.11
CA SER A 235 19.68 1.97 -2.05
C SER A 235 18.33 2.59 -1.66
N PHE A 236 18.34 3.75 -0.98
CA PHE A 236 17.11 4.44 -0.61
C PHE A 236 16.43 5.12 -1.79
N LEU A 237 17.19 5.65 -2.76
CA LEU A 237 16.64 6.23 -4.00
C LEU A 237 15.83 5.22 -4.81
N THR A 238 16.23 3.94 -4.76
CA THR A 238 15.57 2.86 -5.51
C THR A 238 14.53 2.09 -4.69
N ALA A 239 14.33 2.48 -3.43
CA ALA A 239 13.48 1.76 -2.46
C ALA A 239 13.81 0.26 -2.36
N SER A 240 15.10 -0.10 -2.40
CA SER A 240 15.55 -1.50 -2.36
C SER A 240 15.12 -2.22 -1.08
N ASN A 241 15.00 -1.49 0.03
CA ASN A 241 14.38 -1.98 1.26
C ASN A 241 13.35 -0.94 1.75
N ILE A 242 12.06 -1.25 1.57
CA ILE A 242 10.95 -0.32 1.84
C ILE A 242 10.97 0.20 3.27
N THR A 243 11.17 -0.69 4.25
CA THR A 243 11.19 -0.32 5.66
C THR A 243 12.30 0.67 5.97
N ARG A 244 13.52 0.41 5.51
CA ARG A 244 14.66 1.31 5.72
C ARG A 244 14.49 2.62 4.95
N THR A 245 14.04 2.56 3.69
CA THR A 245 13.78 3.76 2.88
C THR A 245 12.73 4.65 3.53
N ARG A 246 11.61 4.07 4.01
CA ARG A 246 10.56 4.80 4.74
C ARG A 246 11.13 5.49 5.99
N GLN A 247 11.90 4.76 6.79
CA GLN A 247 12.55 5.31 7.99
C GLN A 247 13.47 6.49 7.64
N MET A 248 14.20 6.40 6.54
CA MET A 248 15.11 7.47 6.13
C MET A 248 14.39 8.71 5.62
N HIS A 249 13.26 8.57 4.92
CA HIS A 249 12.41 9.71 4.61
C HIS A 249 11.84 10.36 5.87
N GLN A 250 11.44 9.58 6.88
CA GLN A 250 10.97 10.10 8.16
C GLN A 250 12.07 10.88 8.89
N ILE A 251 13.28 10.31 9.01
CA ILE A 251 14.44 10.99 9.61
C ILE A 251 14.75 12.29 8.87
N THR A 252 14.76 12.24 7.54
CA THR A 252 15.02 13.42 6.69
C THR A 252 13.96 14.50 6.92
N ALA A 253 12.68 14.14 6.95
CA ALA A 253 11.58 15.07 7.19
C ALA A 253 11.71 15.74 8.57
N CYS A 254 11.99 14.96 9.63
CA CYS A 254 12.22 15.50 10.97
C CYS A 254 13.41 16.47 11.01
N SER A 255 14.54 16.10 10.41
CA SER A 255 15.75 16.94 10.37
C SER A 255 15.50 18.25 9.62
N LEU A 256 14.89 18.18 8.43
CA LEU A 256 14.56 19.37 7.64
C LEU A 256 13.58 20.28 8.37
N TYR A 257 12.57 19.70 9.03
CA TYR A 257 11.60 20.47 9.80
C TYR A 257 12.24 21.18 11.00
N LYS A 258 13.14 20.50 11.72
CA LYS A 258 13.92 21.10 12.82
C LYS A 258 14.77 22.28 12.33
N LEU A 259 15.44 22.13 11.18
CA LEU A 259 16.21 23.21 10.56
C LEU A 259 15.31 24.39 10.14
N LEU A 260 14.13 24.10 9.58
CA LEU A 260 13.16 25.11 9.19
C LEU A 260 12.66 25.93 10.40
N LYS A 261 12.36 25.25 11.53
CA LYS A 261 11.97 25.90 12.79
C LYS A 261 13.10 26.72 13.41
N ALA A 262 14.35 26.24 13.33
CA ALA A 262 15.51 27.00 13.78
C ALA A 262 15.66 28.30 12.96
N ALA A 263 15.56 28.21 11.63
CA ALA A 263 15.61 29.39 10.75
C ALA A 263 14.49 30.39 11.02
N TYR A 264 13.27 29.91 11.31
CA TYR A 264 12.18 30.79 11.73
C TYR A 264 12.47 31.47 13.08
N THR A 265 13.05 30.74 14.03
CA THR A 265 13.44 31.30 15.34
C THR A 265 14.48 32.40 15.20
N ASP A 266 15.42 32.25 14.27
CA ASP A 266 16.42 33.29 13.99
C ASP A 266 15.78 34.53 13.31
N TYR A 267 14.84 34.33 12.39
CA TYR A 267 14.03 35.42 11.84
C TYR A 267 13.29 36.23 12.92
N LEU A 268 12.73 35.55 13.93
CA LEU A 268 12.05 36.23 15.04
C LEU A 268 13.01 37.13 15.82
N LYS A 269 14.24 36.65 16.11
CA LYS A 269 15.26 37.47 16.80
C LYS A 269 15.67 38.70 16.00
N GLU A 270 15.87 38.56 14.69
CA GLU A 270 16.22 39.68 13.81
C GLU A 270 15.10 40.73 13.73
N THR A 271 13.84 40.29 13.83
CA THR A 271 12.66 41.17 13.80
C THR A 271 12.41 41.87 15.14
N ASP A 272 12.80 41.28 16.27
CA ASP A 272 12.79 41.96 17.57
C ASP A 272 13.74 43.16 17.60
N GLU A 273 14.83 43.12 16.81
CA GLU A 273 15.80 44.21 16.67
C GLU A 273 15.35 45.32 15.71
N GLN A 274 14.39 45.05 14.81
CA GLN A 274 13.86 46.00 13.83
C GLN A 274 12.32 45.90 13.76
N PRO A 275 11.55 46.87 14.28
CA PRO A 275 10.11 46.75 14.41
C PRO A 275 9.42 46.65 13.03
N LYS A 276 9.20 45.42 12.58
CA LYS A 276 8.38 45.03 11.45
C LYS A 276 7.28 44.10 11.93
N GLU A 277 6.22 44.01 11.15
CA GLU A 277 5.15 43.03 11.40
C GLU A 277 5.73 41.62 11.36
N VAL A 278 5.57 40.88 12.47
CA VAL A 278 6.05 39.50 12.60
C VAL A 278 5.08 38.58 11.87
N LEU A 279 5.60 37.84 10.91
CA LEU A 279 4.82 36.85 10.16
C LEU A 279 4.62 35.57 10.99
N SER A 280 3.46 34.93 10.83
CA SER A 280 3.28 33.56 11.33
C SER A 280 4.27 32.61 10.65
N PHE A 281 4.52 31.45 11.25
CA PHE A 281 5.43 30.45 10.68
C PHE A 281 5.02 30.06 9.25
N GLU A 282 3.72 29.87 9.00
CA GLU A 282 3.17 29.50 7.70
C GLU A 282 3.33 30.64 6.68
N ALA A 283 3.01 31.88 7.08
CA ALA A 283 3.14 33.04 6.21
C ALA A 283 4.61 33.30 5.85
N TRP A 284 5.50 33.16 6.82
CA TRP A 284 6.94 33.24 6.61
C TRP A 284 7.44 32.14 5.66
N CYS A 285 6.99 30.90 5.83
CA CYS A 285 7.36 29.81 4.91
C CYS A 285 6.92 30.09 3.47
N GLU A 286 5.70 30.57 3.25
CA GLU A 286 5.20 30.91 1.90
C GLU A 286 5.99 32.07 1.28
N GLU A 287 6.34 33.10 2.06
CA GLU A 287 7.18 34.19 1.56
C GLU A 287 8.57 33.68 1.16
N ARG A 288 9.21 32.88 2.02
CA ARG A 288 10.56 32.35 1.74
C ARG A 288 10.57 31.39 0.56
N LYS A 289 9.50 30.62 0.37
CA LYS A 289 9.32 29.75 -0.81
C LYS A 289 9.32 30.56 -2.11
N LEU A 290 8.63 31.71 -2.14
CA LEU A 290 8.60 32.61 -3.29
C LEU A 290 9.93 33.33 -3.56
N GLN A 291 10.81 33.41 -2.57
CA GLN A 291 12.15 34.02 -2.72
C GLN A 291 13.22 33.01 -3.15
N SER A 292 12.95 31.71 -2.99
CA SER A 292 13.92 30.67 -3.30
C SER A 292 13.87 30.31 -4.79
N PRO A 293 14.99 30.48 -5.53
CA PRO A 293 15.05 30.21 -6.96
C PRO A 293 14.86 28.72 -7.29
N GLN A 294 14.92 27.84 -6.29
CA GLN A 294 14.74 26.39 -6.43
C GLN A 294 13.27 25.97 -6.49
N PHE A 295 12.32 26.84 -6.11
CA PHE A 295 10.88 26.55 -6.12
C PHE A 295 10.13 27.25 -7.27
N HIS A 296 10.83 27.82 -8.25
CA HIS A 296 10.24 28.52 -9.41
C HIS A 296 9.91 27.57 -10.59
N PHE A 297 10.08 26.27 -10.42
CA PHE A 297 9.85 25.24 -11.44
C PHE A 297 8.96 24.12 -10.91
#